data_AF-A0A4Q5T9J5-F1
#
_entry.id   AF-A0A4Q5T9J5-F1
#
_cell.length_a   1.000
_cell.length_b   1.000
_cell.length_c   1.000
_cell.angle_alpha   90.00
_cell.angle_beta   90.00
_cell.angle_gamma   90.00
#
_symmetry.space_group_name_H-M   'P 1'
#
loop_
_entity.id
_entity.type
_entity.pdbx_description
1 polymer ?
#
loop_
_entity_poly.entity_id
_entity_poly.type
_entity_poly.pdbx_seq_one_letter_code
_entity_poly.pdbx_strand_id
1 'polypeptide(L)'
;ALAVRYLAGGRRELDAAAPVDAGVVLGSGLAIAALSGLVPLLVGANTFQSGVFDIPVPLLGDVHVVTSVAFDIGVYLVVIGLALDVLRSLGGGIDRHGEQGHTDAGLSEECTSDDAKGAKA
;
A
#
# COMPACT_ATOMS: atom_id res chain seq x y z
N ALA A 1 6.15 12.14 -5.60
CA ALA A 1 5.15 11.81 -6.63
C ALA A 1 3.80 11.37 -6.02
N LEU A 2 3.72 10.27 -5.27
CA LEU A 2 2.46 9.78 -4.65
C LEU A 2 1.84 10.77 -3.64
N ALA A 3 2.66 11.36 -2.76
CA ALA A 3 2.19 12.35 -1.78
C ALA A 3 1.55 13.60 -2.45
N VAL A 4 2.11 14.06 -3.57
CA VAL A 4 1.56 15.20 -4.33
C VAL A 4 0.21 14.85 -4.96
N ARG A 5 0.05 13.61 -5.46
CA ARG A 5 -1.23 13.14 -6.02
C ARG A 5 -2.32 12.99 -4.97
N TYR A 6 -1.98 12.48 -3.79
CA TYR A 6 -2.92 12.41 -2.67
C TYR A 6 -3.42 13.81 -2.26
N LEU A 7 -2.51 14.78 -2.16
CA LEU A 7 -2.83 16.15 -1.78
C LEU A 7 -3.64 16.90 -2.85
N ALA A 8 -3.50 16.55 -4.13
CA ALA A 8 -4.18 17.20 -5.24
C ALA A 8 -5.59 16.64 -5.55
N GLY A 9 -5.85 15.34 -5.31
CA GLY A 9 -7.07 14.66 -5.79
C GLY A 9 -7.96 13.99 -4.73
N GLY A 10 -7.51 13.89 -3.47
CA GLY A 10 -8.24 13.19 -2.40
C GLY A 10 -8.32 11.67 -2.60
N ARG A 11 -9.02 10.97 -1.68
CA ARG A 11 -9.10 9.48 -1.64
C ARG A 11 -9.54 8.81 -2.95
N ARG A 12 -10.42 9.47 -3.73
CA ARG A 12 -11.00 8.90 -4.96
C ARG A 12 -10.04 8.87 -6.15
N GLU A 13 -9.03 9.73 -6.19
CA GLU A 13 -7.97 9.64 -7.20
C GLU A 13 -6.83 8.72 -6.77
N LEU A 14 -6.61 8.51 -5.47
CA LEU A 14 -5.58 7.60 -4.96
C LEU A 14 -5.90 6.13 -5.31
N ASP A 15 -7.16 5.71 -5.18
CA ASP A 15 -7.61 4.36 -5.61
C ASP A 15 -7.55 4.18 -7.13
N ALA A 16 -7.78 5.25 -7.90
CA ALA A 16 -7.61 5.23 -9.36
C ALA A 16 -6.12 5.21 -9.78
N ALA A 17 -5.22 5.78 -8.97
CA ALA A 17 -3.80 5.88 -9.28
C ALA A 17 -2.94 4.70 -8.79
N ALA A 18 -3.39 3.95 -7.77
CA ALA A 18 -2.67 2.79 -7.23
C ALA A 18 -3.63 1.62 -6.88
N PRO A 19 -4.22 0.93 -7.89
CA PRO A 19 -5.18 -0.17 -7.73
C PRO A 19 -4.52 -1.51 -7.34
N VAL A 20 -3.41 -1.47 -6.60
CA VAL A 20 -2.66 -2.65 -6.15
C VAL A 20 -2.81 -2.81 -4.64
N ASP A 21 -3.02 -4.04 -4.17
CA ASP A 21 -3.11 -4.32 -2.73
C ASP A 21 -1.77 -3.99 -2.05
N ALA A 22 -1.80 -3.14 -1.03
CA ALA A 22 -0.61 -2.68 -0.31
C ALA A 22 0.11 -3.84 0.38
N GLY A 23 -0.64 -4.82 0.89
CA GLY A 23 -0.10 -6.03 1.49
C GLY A 23 0.63 -6.92 0.49
N VAL A 24 0.12 -7.02 -0.74
CA VAL A 24 0.79 -7.79 -1.81
C VAL A 24 2.10 -7.12 -2.25
N VAL A 25 2.11 -5.81 -2.40
CA VAL A 25 3.33 -5.05 -2.74
C VAL A 25 4.36 -5.17 -1.63
N LEU A 26 3.94 -5.03 -0.36
CA LEU A 26 4.81 -5.16 0.80
C LEU A 26 5.39 -6.58 0.92
N GLY A 27 4.54 -7.61 0.81
CA GLY A 27 4.95 -9.00 0.92
C GLY A 27 5.89 -9.46 -0.20
N SER A 28 5.62 -9.04 -1.44
CA SER A 28 6.50 -9.34 -2.58
C SER A 28 7.87 -8.65 -2.43
N GLY A 29 7.89 -7.40 -1.99
CA GLY A 29 9.14 -6.69 -1.69
C GLY A 29 9.98 -7.40 -0.63
N LEU A 30 9.34 -7.83 0.46
CA LEU A 30 9.99 -8.58 1.53
C LEU A 30 10.55 -9.92 1.04
N ALA A 31 9.77 -10.67 0.25
CA ALA A 31 10.20 -11.93 -0.33
C ALA A 31 11.43 -11.75 -1.23
N ILE A 32 11.41 -10.75 -2.12
CA ILE A 32 12.54 -10.45 -3.02
C ILE A 32 13.79 -10.06 -2.23
N ALA A 33 13.65 -9.16 -1.24
CA ALA A 33 14.78 -8.73 -0.41
C ALA A 33 15.38 -9.90 0.38
N ALA A 34 14.54 -10.74 1.01
CA ALA A 34 15.00 -11.90 1.75
C ALA A 34 15.73 -12.91 0.83
N LEU A 35 15.13 -13.23 -0.31
CA LEU A 35 15.72 -14.17 -1.27
C LEU A 35 17.06 -13.64 -1.83
N SER A 36 17.18 -12.35 -2.11
CA SER A 36 18.45 -11.78 -2.59
C SER A 36 19.61 -11.94 -1.59
N GLY A 37 19.31 -11.93 -0.28
CA GLY A 37 20.31 -12.18 0.76
C GLY A 37 20.59 -13.67 1.00
N LEU A 38 19.59 -14.53 0.77
CA LEU A 38 19.65 -15.97 1.01
C LEU A 38 20.27 -16.76 -0.15
N VAL A 39 20.01 -16.35 -1.39
CA VAL A 39 20.51 -17.04 -2.60
C VAL A 39 22.04 -17.17 -2.62
N PRO A 40 22.83 -16.13 -2.26
CA PRO A 40 24.28 -16.26 -2.14
C PRO A 40 24.72 -17.37 -1.16
N LEU A 41 24.02 -17.53 -0.03
CA LEU A 41 24.34 -18.58 0.95
C LEU A 41 24.17 -19.98 0.36
N LEU A 42 23.17 -20.18 -0.51
CA LEU A 42 22.91 -21.47 -1.15
C LEU A 42 24.02 -21.90 -2.12
N VAL A 43 24.80 -20.94 -2.63
CA VAL A 43 25.95 -21.18 -3.51
C VAL A 43 27.30 -21.09 -2.77
N GLY A 44 27.28 -21.06 -1.43
CA GLY A 44 28.48 -21.03 -0.58
C GLY A 44 29.15 -19.65 -0.46
N ALA A 45 28.48 -18.59 -0.90
CA ALA A 45 28.92 -17.21 -0.71
C ALA A 45 28.41 -16.64 0.63
N ASN A 46 28.89 -15.45 1.02
CA ASN A 46 28.40 -14.77 2.23
C ASN A 46 27.02 -14.15 2.01
N THR A 47 26.26 -13.91 3.09
CA THR A 47 24.98 -13.19 3.03
C THR A 47 25.17 -11.81 2.39
N PHE A 48 24.26 -11.44 1.47
CA PHE A 48 24.33 -10.19 0.70
C PHE A 48 25.60 -10.03 -0.15
N GLN A 49 26.35 -11.10 -0.40
CA GLN A 49 27.47 -11.03 -1.32
C GLN A 49 26.97 -10.65 -2.72
N SER A 50 27.53 -9.57 -3.26
CA SER A 50 27.16 -9.03 -4.55
C SER A 50 28.05 -9.60 -5.64
N GLY A 51 27.46 -10.11 -6.72
CA GLY A 51 28.16 -10.49 -7.95
C GLY A 51 28.05 -9.37 -8.98
N VAL A 52 29.11 -9.17 -9.76
CA VAL A 52 29.11 -8.24 -10.91
C VAL A 52 29.03 -9.05 -12.19
N PHE A 53 28.06 -8.71 -13.04
CA PHE A 53 27.90 -9.28 -14.37
C PHE A 53 28.07 -8.18 -15.41
N ASP A 54 29.09 -8.31 -16.24
CA ASP A 54 29.35 -7.38 -17.34
C ASP A 54 28.53 -7.84 -18.56
N ILE A 55 27.47 -7.10 -18.86
CA ILE A 55 26.64 -7.35 -20.03
C ILE A 55 27.06 -6.36 -21.12
N PRO A 56 27.66 -6.82 -22.23
CA PRO A 56 28.01 -5.94 -23.33
C PRO A 56 26.73 -5.47 -24.03
N VAL A 57 26.40 -4.19 -23.90
CA VAL A 57 25.22 -3.60 -24.55
C VAL A 57 25.68 -2.81 -25.78
N PRO A 58 25.25 -3.20 -27.00
CA PRO A 58 25.61 -2.46 -28.19
C PRO A 58 25.06 -1.03 -28.06
N LEU A 59 25.92 -0.03 -28.27
CA LEU A 59 25.70 1.43 -28.13
C LEU A 59 26.04 2.05 -26.75
N LEU A 60 25.98 1.31 -25.64
CA LEU A 60 26.20 1.85 -24.28
C LEU A 60 27.52 1.36 -23.62
N GLY A 61 28.16 0.35 -24.18
CA GLY A 61 29.35 -0.29 -23.59
C GLY A 61 28.99 -1.40 -22.60
N ASP A 62 29.93 -1.79 -21.74
CA ASP A 62 29.72 -2.86 -20.75
C ASP A 62 28.89 -2.37 -19.56
N VAL A 63 27.66 -2.86 -19.46
CA VAL A 63 26.77 -2.56 -18.33
C VAL A 63 27.08 -3.53 -17.20
N HIS A 64 27.58 -2.98 -16.09
CA HIS A 64 27.92 -3.71 -14.89
C HIS A 64 26.65 -3.91 -14.05
N VAL A 65 26.03 -5.08 -14.14
CA VAL A 65 24.83 -5.41 -13.36
C VAL A 65 25.26 -6.07 -12.05
N VAL A 66 24.91 -5.43 -10.94
CA VAL A 66 25.21 -5.93 -9.59
C VAL A 66 23.98 -6.62 -9.01
N THR A 67 24.15 -7.81 -8.42
CA THR A 67 23.02 -8.55 -7.82
C THR A 67 22.36 -7.82 -6.64
N SER A 68 23.04 -6.84 -6.03
CA SER A 68 22.48 -5.94 -5.00
C SER A 68 21.27 -5.14 -5.49
N VAL A 69 21.15 -4.90 -6.80
CA VAL A 69 20.00 -4.18 -7.37
C VAL A 69 18.70 -4.94 -7.09
N ALA A 70 18.71 -6.27 -7.05
CA ALA A 70 17.54 -7.05 -6.68
C ALA A 70 17.11 -6.78 -5.22
N PHE A 71 18.07 -6.63 -4.31
CA PHE A 71 17.80 -6.24 -2.92
C PHE A 71 17.19 -4.83 -2.85
N ASP A 72 17.77 -3.87 -3.58
CA ASP A 72 17.26 -2.49 -3.64
C ASP A 72 15.82 -2.44 -4.16
N ILE A 73 15.49 -3.23 -5.20
CA ILE A 73 14.12 -3.37 -5.70
C ILE A 73 13.18 -3.92 -4.61
N GLY A 74 13.61 -4.96 -3.89
CA GLY A 74 12.83 -5.54 -2.79
C GLY A 74 12.51 -4.51 -1.70
N VAL A 75 13.53 -3.76 -1.24
CA VAL A 75 13.35 -2.70 -0.24
C VAL A 75 12.48 -1.56 -0.77
N TYR A 76 12.66 -1.16 -2.03
CA TYR A 76 11.83 -0.13 -2.67
C TYR A 76 10.34 -0.51 -2.66
N LEU A 77 10.02 -1.77 -2.98
CA LEU A 77 8.65 -2.28 -2.93
C LEU A 77 8.10 -2.28 -1.50
N VAL A 78 8.89 -2.64 -0.49
CA VAL A 78 8.48 -2.56 0.92
C VAL A 78 8.12 -1.12 1.31
N VAL A 79 8.97 -0.15 0.94
CA VAL A 79 8.73 1.27 1.24
C VAL A 79 7.44 1.77 0.58
N ILE A 80 7.21 1.42 -0.69
CA ILE A 80 5.97 1.78 -1.38
C ILE A 80 4.76 1.10 -0.76
N GLY A 81 4.84 -0.21 -0.49
CA GLY A 81 3.77 -0.99 0.11
C GLY A 81 3.37 -0.41 1.47
N LEU A 82 4.36 -0.09 2.31
CA LEU A 82 4.14 0.57 3.59
C LEU A 82 3.51 1.96 3.43
N ALA A 83 3.98 2.76 2.48
CA ALA A 83 3.38 4.07 2.23
C ALA A 83 1.91 3.97 1.79
N LEU A 84 1.58 3.01 0.92
CA LEU A 84 0.20 2.74 0.49
C LEU A 84 -0.67 2.26 1.66
N ASP A 85 -0.13 1.37 2.50
CA ASP A 85 -0.82 0.86 3.69
C ASP A 85 -1.15 1.99 4.68
N VAL A 86 -0.16 2.82 5.00
CA VAL A 86 -0.33 3.99 5.89
C VAL A 86 -1.39 4.94 5.31
N LEU A 87 -1.32 5.27 4.03
CA LEU A 87 -2.29 6.19 3.40
C LEU A 87 -3.72 5.62 3.43
N ARG A 88 -3.90 4.31 3.26
CA ARG A 88 -5.22 3.66 3.34
C ARG A 88 -5.74 3.56 4.76
N SER A 89 -4.86 3.22 5.71
CA SER A 89 -5.17 3.17 7.13
C SER A 89 -5.63 4.53 7.65
N LEU A 90 -4.93 5.60 7.24
CA LEU A 90 -5.30 6.98 7.57
C LEU A 90 -6.56 7.43 6.80
N GLY A 91 -6.69 7.10 5.52
CA GLY A 91 -7.86 7.45 4.72
C GLY A 91 -9.16 6.82 5.23
N GLY A 92 -9.15 5.52 5.55
CA GLY A 92 -10.31 4.82 6.12
C GLY A 92 -10.57 5.14 7.60
N GLY A 93 -9.53 5.57 8.34
CA GLY A 93 -9.67 6.04 9.72
C GLY A 93 -10.47 7.36 9.83
N ILE A 94 -10.40 8.21 8.81
CA ILE A 94 -11.13 9.47 8.75
C ILE A 94 -12.60 9.24 8.35
N ASP A 95 -12.88 8.32 7.41
CA ASP A 95 -14.25 8.01 6.98
C ASP A 95 -15.12 7.39 8.08
N ARG A 96 -14.55 6.59 9.00
CA ARG A 96 -15.32 5.97 10.10
C ARG A 96 -15.95 6.97 11.08
N HIS A 97 -15.47 8.21 11.11
CA HIS A 97 -16.04 9.28 11.94
C HIS A 97 -17.19 10.03 11.24
N GLY A 98 -17.46 9.76 9.96
CA GLY A 98 -18.55 10.39 9.20
C GLY A 98 -19.87 9.63 9.23
N GLU A 99 -19.85 8.29 9.34
CA GLU A 99 -21.05 7.45 9.26
C GLU A 99 -21.72 7.19 10.61
N GLN A 100 -21.06 7.50 11.74
CA GLN A 100 -21.65 7.37 13.08
C GLN A 100 -22.53 8.58 13.48
N GLY A 101 -22.59 9.64 12.66
CA GLY A 101 -23.38 10.84 12.93
C GLY A 101 -24.80 10.86 12.36
N HIS A 102 -25.24 9.82 11.63
CA HIS A 102 -26.53 9.85 10.92
C HIS A 102 -27.50 8.70 11.25
N THR A 103 -27.12 7.77 12.14
CA THR A 103 -27.98 6.64 12.54
C THR A 103 -28.71 6.89 13.87
N ASP A 104 -28.22 7.80 14.73
CA ASP A 104 -28.90 8.14 15.99
C ASP A 104 -30.07 9.13 15.83
N ALA A 105 -30.14 9.86 14.71
CA ALA A 105 -31.27 10.77 14.45
C ALA A 105 -32.55 10.01 14.06
N GLY A 106 -32.44 8.89 13.33
CA GLY A 106 -33.59 8.14 12.81
C GLY A 106 -34.32 7.28 13.85
N LEU A 107 -33.66 6.89 14.94
CA LEU A 107 -34.26 6.05 15.99
C LEU A 107 -35.09 6.86 17.00
N SER A 108 -34.95 8.19 17.02
CA SER A 108 -35.68 9.07 17.93
C SER A 108 -36.97 9.66 17.34
N GLU A 109 -37.13 9.69 16.01
CA GLU A 109 -38.35 10.18 15.35
C GLU A 109 -39.45 9.12 15.23
N GLU A 110 -39.10 7.82 15.20
CA GLU A 110 -40.10 6.76 15.01
C GLU A 110 -40.94 6.52 16.28
N CYS A 111 -40.35 6.64 17.47
CA CYS A 111 -41.02 6.41 18.76
C CYS A 111 -42.01 7.52 19.18
N THR A 112 -41.97 8.69 18.52
CA THR A 112 -42.90 9.82 18.81
C THR A 112 -44.13 9.81 17.89
N SER A 113 -44.06 9.12 16.75
CA SER A 113 -45.11 9.15 15.73
C SER A 113 -46.28 8.21 16.01
N ASP A 114 -46.06 7.10 16.71
CA ASP A 114 -47.10 6.11 17.01
C ASP A 114 -48.03 6.54 18.18
N ASP A 115 -47.50 7.27 19.16
CA ASP A 115 -48.31 7.76 20.30
C ASP A 115 -49.30 8.86 19.91
N ALA A 116 -49.00 9.64 18.87
CA ALA A 116 -49.86 10.73 18.41
C ALA A 116 -51.09 10.26 17.62
N LYS A 117 -51.08 9.02 17.10
CA LYS A 117 -52.14 8.50 16.21
C LYS A 117 -53.24 7.72 16.96
N GLY A 118 -53.01 7.36 18.23
CA GLY A 118 -53.97 6.61 19.07
C GLY A 118 -55.04 7.45 19.78
N ALA A 119 -54.93 8.79 19.79
CA ALA A 119 -55.80 9.67 20.59
C ALA A 119 -57.06 10.22 19.87
N LYS A 120 -57.37 9.72 18.66
CA LYS A 120 -58.65 10.00 17.98
C LYS A 120 -59.43 8.71 17.74
N ALA A 121 -60.10 8.23 18.78
CA ALA A 121 -61.23 7.30 18.70
C ALA A 121 -62.21 7.62 19.81
#